data_AF-A0A140AYH7-F1
#
_entry.id   AF-A0A140AYH7-F1
#
_cell.length_a   1.000
_cell.length_b   1.000
_cell.length_c   1.000
_cell.angle_alpha   90.00
_cell.angle_beta   90.00
_cell.angle_gamma   90.00
#
_symmetry.space_group_name_H-M   'P 1'
#
loop_
_entity.id
_entity.type
_entity.pdbx_description
1 polymer ?
#
loop_
_entity_poly.entity_id
_entity_poly.type
_entity_poly.pdbx_seq_one_letter_code
_entity_poly.pdbx_strand_id
1 'polypeptide(L)' 'FDQTCQQELELDTVTPGATCQRPAAGGMVTVTFPRLPPQNRKLCFVCTRGQENCKVIIDVAADPAGGAAVGIT' A
#
# COMPACT_ATOMS: atom_id res chain seq x y z
N PHE A 1 -1.71 -13.65 -1.48
CA PHE A 1 -2.17 -12.44 -0.77
C PHE A 1 -3.49 -12.78 -0.11
N ASP A 2 -3.54 -12.71 1.20
CA ASP A 2 -4.75 -12.98 1.95
C ASP A 2 -5.50 -11.66 2.19
N GLN A 3 -6.69 -11.53 1.60
CA GLN A 3 -7.55 -10.33 1.72
C GLN A 3 -8.18 -10.19 3.12
N THR A 4 -7.84 -11.10 4.03
CA THR A 4 -8.22 -11.03 5.44
C THR A 4 -7.51 -9.89 6.17
N CYS A 5 -6.36 -9.42 5.66
CA CYS A 5 -5.54 -8.36 6.26
C CYS A 5 -5.08 -8.68 7.68
N GLN A 6 -4.78 -9.96 7.93
CA GLN A 6 -4.38 -10.48 9.24
C GLN A 6 -2.86 -10.38 9.50
N GLN A 7 -2.07 -10.23 8.45
CA GLN A 7 -0.61 -10.15 8.55
C GLN A 7 -0.19 -8.68 8.53
N GLU A 8 0.18 -8.15 9.70
CA GLU A 8 0.77 -6.83 9.83
C GLU A 8 2.28 -6.91 9.59
N LEU A 9 2.79 -5.99 8.77
CA LEU A 9 4.20 -5.89 8.45
C LEU A 9 4.56 -4.40 8.28
N GLU A 10 5.77 -4.04 8.67
CA GLU A 10 6.32 -2.70 8.53
C GLU A 10 6.29 -2.24 7.06
N LEU A 11 5.71 -1.05 6.81
CA LEU A 11 5.51 -0.53 5.44
C LEU A 11 6.82 -0.40 4.66
N ASP A 12 7.91 -0.01 5.34
CA ASP A 12 9.23 0.14 4.76
C ASP A 12 9.80 -1.18 4.22
N THR A 13 9.45 -2.31 4.83
CA THR A 13 9.93 -3.63 4.37
C THR A 13 9.28 -4.06 3.05
N VAL A 14 8.07 -3.58 2.76
CA VAL A 14 7.32 -3.93 1.55
C VAL A 14 7.58 -2.93 0.44
N THR A 15 7.63 -1.65 0.81
CA THR A 15 7.85 -0.52 -0.08
C THR A 15 8.86 0.43 0.57
N PRO A 16 10.17 0.23 0.33
CA PRO A 16 11.22 1.01 0.98
C PRO A 16 11.06 2.51 0.78
N GLY A 17 11.09 3.26 1.88
CA GLY A 17 10.91 4.71 1.90
C GLY A 17 9.45 5.18 1.77
N ALA A 18 8.47 4.29 1.67
CA ALA A 18 7.07 4.69 1.68
C ALA A 18 6.66 5.27 3.04
N THR A 19 5.86 6.33 3.01
CA THR A 19 5.40 7.02 4.21
C THR A 19 3.89 6.96 4.33
N CYS A 20 3.40 6.75 5.55
CA CYS A 20 1.96 6.80 5.86
C CYS A 20 1.71 7.95 6.83
N GLN A 21 0.99 8.97 6.37
CA GLN A 21 0.58 10.11 7.18
C GLN A 21 -0.87 9.93 7.60
N ARG A 22 -1.08 9.77 8.91
CA ARG A 22 -2.40 9.70 9.53
C ARG A 22 -2.64 10.98 10.35
N PRO A 23 -3.65 11.80 10.01
CA PRO A 23 -4.01 12.95 10.83
C PRO A 23 -4.64 12.53 12.17
N ALA A 24 -4.31 13.24 13.25
CA ALA A 24 -4.72 12.90 14.61
C ALA A 24 -6.24 13.05 14.87
N ALA A 25 -6.92 13.93 14.14
CA ALA A 25 -8.35 14.20 14.32
C ALA A 25 -9.27 13.24 13.55
N GLY A 26 -8.72 12.17 12.98
CA GLY A 26 -9.39 11.42 11.91
C GLY A 26 -9.40 12.23 10.60
N GLY A 27 -9.57 11.54 9.48
CA GLY A 27 -9.53 12.17 8.15
C GLY A 27 -8.83 11.31 7.12
N MET A 28 -8.44 11.94 6.01
CA MET A 28 -7.79 11.27 4.90
C MET A 28 -6.40 10.78 5.33
N VAL A 29 -6.17 9.47 5.20
CA VAL A 29 -4.84 8.87 5.36
C VAL A 29 -4.12 8.97 4.00
N THR A 30 -2.93 9.54 4.00
CA THR A 30 -2.11 9.65 2.79
C THR A 30 -0.97 8.66 2.87
N VAL A 31 -0.88 7.77 1.88
CA VAL A 31 0.26 6.87 1.70
C VAL A 31 1.03 7.32 0.47
N THR A 32 2.32 7.57 0.63
CA THR A 32 3.20 8.07 -0.43
C THR A 32 4.29 7.06 -0.70
N PHE A 33 4.45 6.70 -1.97
CA PHE A 33 5.50 5.79 -2.45
C PHE A 33 6.52 6.62 -3.24
N PRO A 34 7.69 6.98 -2.67
CA PRO A 34 8.69 7.76 -3.40
C PRO A 34 9.35 6.97 -4.52
N ARG A 35 9.35 5.64 -4.41
CA ARG A 35 9.75 4.70 -5.47
C ARG A 35 8.78 3.52 -5.46
N LEU A 36 8.52 2.98 -6.64
CA LEU A 36 7.73 1.75 -6.74
C LEU A 36 8.58 0.55 -6.31
N PRO A 37 7.96 -0.49 -5.72
CA PRO A 37 8.65 -1.70 -5.32
C PRO A 37 9.19 -2.48 -6.55
N PRO A 38 10.21 -3.34 -6.38
CA PRO A 38 10.76 -4.13 -7.49
C PRO A 38 9.82 -5.24 -8.00
N GLN A 39 8.76 -5.55 -7.25
CA GLN A 39 7.74 -6.54 -7.60
C GLN A 39 6.37 -5.99 -7.23
N ASN A 40 5.32 -6.45 -7.92
CA ASN A 40 3.95 -6.07 -7.58
C ASN A 40 3.67 -6.43 -6.11
N ARG A 41 3.22 -5.45 -5.33
CA ARG A 41 2.84 -5.63 -3.93
C ARG A 41 1.38 -5.28 -3.73
N LYS A 42 0.76 -5.97 -2.78
CA LYS A 42 -0.59 -5.64 -2.31
C LYS A 42 -0.48 -5.24 -0.85
N LEU A 43 -0.97 -4.06 -0.52
CA LEU A 43 -1.08 -3.56 0.84
C LEU A 43 -2.53 -3.63 1.27
N CYS A 44 -2.77 -3.87 2.55
CA CYS A 44 -4.11 -3.79 3.11
C CYS A 44 -4.15 -2.88 4.33
N PHE A 45 -5.09 -1.95 4.32
CA PHE A 45 -5.41 -1.08 5.44
C PHE A 45 -6.82 -1.40 5.93
N VAL A 46 -7.02 -1.39 7.25
CA VAL A 46 -8.33 -1.57 7.86
C VAL A 46 -8.70 -0.30 8.60
N CYS A 47 -9.83 0.29 8.22
CA CYS A 47 -10.48 1.36 8.95
C CYS A 47 -11.60 0.75 9.79
N THR A 48 -11.56 0.97 11.10
CA THR A 48 -12.58 0.47 12.03
C THR A 48 -13.41 1.64 12.56
N ARG A 49 -14.73 1.48 12.59
CA ARG A 49 -15.67 2.42 13.19
C ARG A 49 -16.69 1.64 14.00
N GLY A 50 -16.52 1.59 15.32
CA GLY A 50 -17.35 0.75 16.19
C GLY A 50 -17.16 -0.73 15.84
N GLN A 51 -18.23 -1.41 15.41
CA GLN A 51 -18.21 -2.81 14.97
C GLN A 51 -18.03 -2.96 13.45
N GLU A 52 -18.06 -1.87 12.70
CA GLU A 52 -17.93 -1.89 11.25
C GLU A 52 -16.45 -1.79 10.83
N ASN A 53 -16.05 -2.65 9.89
CA ASN A 53 -14.69 -2.67 9.35
C ASN A 53 -14.74 -2.42 7.84
N CYS A 54 -13.97 -1.43 7.39
CA CYS A 54 -13.74 -1.15 5.98
C CYS A 54 -12.30 -1.52 5.62
N LYS A 55 -12.13 -2.34 4.59
CA LYS A 55 -10.82 -2.75 4.10
C LYS A 55 -10.47 -1.99 2.83
N VAL A 56 -9.29 -1.38 2.82
CA VAL A 56 -8.73 -0.69 1.66
C VAL A 56 -7.53 -1.52 1.20
N ILE A 57 -7.67 -2.14 0.03
CA ILE A 57 -6.60 -2.93 -0.59
C ILE A 57 -5.97 -2.08 -1.68
N ILE A 58 -4.65 -1.88 -1.61
CA ILE A 58 -3.89 -1.09 -2.57
C ILE A 58 -2.97 -2.03 -3.34
N ASP A 59 -3.17 -2.10 -4.65
CA ASP A 59 -2.27 -2.74 -5.59
C ASP A 59 -1.18 -1.75 -6.02
N VAL A 60 0.05 -2.00 -5.57
CA VAL A 60 1.23 -1.21 -5.93
C VAL A 60 1.98 -1.95 -7.03
N ALA A 61 1.96 -1.38 -8.23
CA ALA A 61 2.67 -1.92 -9.38
C ALA A 61 4.19 -1.90 -9.16
N ALA A 62 4.88 -2.87 -9.75
CA ALA A 62 6.34 -2.88 -9.78
C ALA A 62 6.89 -1.67 -10.55
N ASP A 63 8.08 -1.23 -10.18
CA ASP A 63 8.81 -0.23 -10.95
C ASP A 63 9.17 -0.78 -12.34
N PRO A 64 8.76 -0.11 -13.44
CA PRO A 64 9.01 -0.60 -14.80
C PRO A 64 10.49 -0.57 -15.19
N ALA A 65 11.36 0.18 -14.49
CA ALA A 65 12.81 0.12 -14.69
C ALA A 65 13.43 -1.15 -14.08
N GLY A 66 12.71 -1.85 -13.19
CA GLY A 66 13.06 -3.18 -12.68
C GLY A 66 12.30 -4.34 -13.34
N GLY A 67 11.31 -4.06 -14.17
CA GLY A 67 10.49 -5.08 -14.83
C GLY A 67 9.69 -4.50 -16.00
N ALA A 68 10.20 -4.71 -17.20
CA ALA A 68 9.53 -4.55 -18.49
C ALA A 68 8.56 -3.35 -18.60
N ALA A 69 9.12 -2.18 -18.92
CA ALA A 69 8.36 -1.15 -19.62
C ALA A 69 7.81 -1.74 -20.95
N VAL A 70 6.55 -2.17 -20.97
CA VAL A 70 5.81 -2.40 -22.21
C VAL A 70 5.29 -1.03 -22.66
N GLY A 71 6.14 -0.31 -23.39
CA GLY A 71 5.69 0.81 -24.21
C GLY A 71 5.07 0.26 -25.49
N ILE A 72 3.79 0.57 -25.72
CA ILE A 72 3.19 0.43 -27.05
C ILE A 72 3.51 1.71 -27.84
N THR A 73 4.34 1.57 -28.88
CA THR A 73 4.49 2.53 -29.99
C THR A 73 3.38 2.36 -31.00
#